data_AF-A0AAQ3PSU2-F1
#
_entry.id   AF-A0AAQ3PSU2-F1
#
_cell.length_a   1.000
_cell.length_b   1.000
_cell.length_c   1.000
_cell.angle_alpha   90.00
_cell.angle_beta   90.00
_cell.angle_gamma   90.00
#
_symmetry.space_group_name_H-M   'P 1'
#
loop_
_entity.id
_entity.type
_entity.pdbx_description
1 polymer ?
#
loop_
_entity_poly.entity_id
_entity_poly.type
_entity_poly.pdbx_seq_one_letter_code
_entity_poly.pdbx_strand_id
1 'polypeptide(L)'
;MELRKKILNEAHTSMFTLHPGSNKMYQDLKQKFWWTRMKREIGKYVSECDVCQRVKADHLKPAAHFIPVKTIYHAKTYAEIYIARIVSLHSVPQTITSDRGSLFMSHFWEQPQIALETNLIHSSAYHPQTSA
;
A
#
# COMPACT_ATOMS: atom_id res chain seq x y z
N MET A 1 2.21 9.01 -33.95
CA MET A 1 2.57 8.76 -32.53
C MET A 1 3.10 10.01 -31.83
N GLU A 2 3.92 10.83 -32.50
CA GLU A 2 4.53 12.03 -31.90
C GLU A 2 3.55 13.11 -31.39
N LEU A 3 2.45 13.37 -32.09
CA LEU A 3 1.50 14.42 -31.67
C LEU A 3 0.87 14.14 -30.30
N ARG A 4 0.48 12.87 -30.04
CA ARG A 4 -0.12 12.48 -28.76
C ARG A 4 0.87 12.68 -27.61
N LYS A 5 2.14 12.29 -27.80
CA LYS A 5 3.19 12.52 -26.81
C LYS A 5 3.39 14.01 -26.51
N LYS A 6 3.42 14.86 -27.54
CA LYS A 6 3.52 16.32 -27.35
C LYS A 6 2.35 16.88 -26.55
N ILE A 7 1.12 16.48 -26.86
CA ILE A 7 -0.08 16.88 -26.12
C ILE A 7 0.00 16.43 -24.65
N LEU A 8 0.40 15.18 -24.40
CA LEU A 8 0.56 14.65 -23.05
C LEU A 8 1.64 15.40 -22.27
N ASN A 9 2.78 15.69 -22.91
CA ASN A 9 3.87 16.42 -22.31
C ASN A 9 3.44 17.85 -21.94
N GLU A 10 2.85 18.59 -22.87
CA GLU A 10 2.39 19.97 -22.63
C GLU A 10 1.35 20.04 -21.50
N ALA A 11 0.41 19.11 -21.47
CA ALA A 11 -0.63 19.06 -20.43
C ALA A 11 -0.13 18.58 -19.05
N HIS A 12 1.11 18.08 -18.95
CA HIS A 12 1.63 17.48 -17.72
C HIS A 12 2.87 18.17 -17.15
N THR A 13 3.79 18.64 -18.02
CA THR A 13 5.10 19.18 -17.64
C THR A 13 5.23 20.67 -17.93
N SER A 14 4.19 21.33 -18.45
CA SER A 14 4.21 22.78 -18.60
C SER A 14 4.37 23.43 -17.22
N MET A 15 5.15 24.51 -17.16
CA MET A 15 5.47 25.26 -15.93
C MET A 15 4.22 25.62 -15.09
N PHE A 16 3.06 25.74 -15.74
CA PHE A 16 1.80 26.12 -15.10
C PHE A 16 0.90 24.93 -14.70
N THR A 17 1.25 23.70 -15.08
CA THR A 17 0.31 22.55 -14.99
C THR A 17 0.35 21.77 -13.67
N LEU A 18 1.27 22.10 -12.74
CA LEU A 18 1.37 21.49 -11.40
C LEU A 18 1.31 19.95 -11.39
N HIS A 19 1.76 19.29 -12.46
CA HIS A 19 1.71 17.83 -12.62
C HIS A 19 0.33 17.23 -12.29
N PRO A 20 -0.70 17.43 -13.12
CA PRO A 20 -2.06 17.00 -12.81
C PRO A 20 -2.14 15.47 -12.71
N GLY A 21 -3.04 14.97 -11.87
CA GLY A 21 -3.36 13.54 -11.82
C GLY A 21 -4.08 13.07 -13.09
N SER A 22 -4.07 11.77 -13.35
CA SER A 22 -4.61 11.16 -14.58
C SER A 22 -6.06 11.56 -14.86
N ASN A 23 -6.89 11.65 -13.82
CA ASN A 23 -8.28 12.07 -13.97
C ASN A 23 -8.39 13.53 -14.41
N LYS A 24 -7.70 14.47 -13.76
CA LYS A 24 -7.74 15.89 -14.13
C LYS A 24 -7.23 16.09 -15.56
N MET A 25 -6.08 15.48 -15.87
CA MET A 25 -5.48 15.54 -17.20
C MET A 25 -6.43 15.00 -18.29
N TYR A 26 -7.14 13.90 -18.03
CA TYR A 26 -8.18 13.39 -18.94
C TYR A 26 -9.36 14.35 -19.10
N GLN A 27 -9.86 14.93 -18.01
CA GLN A 27 -10.98 15.88 -18.04
C GLN A 27 -10.64 17.16 -18.83
N ASP A 28 -9.39 17.60 -18.79
CA ASP A 28 -8.93 18.78 -19.51
C ASP A 28 -8.73 18.48 -21.00
N LEU A 29 -8.03 17.38 -21.32
CA LEU A 29 -7.71 17.03 -22.69
C LEU A 29 -8.94 16.63 -23.50
N LYS A 30 -9.93 15.96 -22.89
CA LYS A 30 -11.14 15.50 -23.60
C LYS A 30 -11.99 16.63 -24.18
N GLN A 31 -11.80 17.87 -23.73
CA GLN A 31 -12.54 19.03 -24.23
C GLN A 31 -12.10 19.42 -25.66
N LYS A 32 -10.86 19.11 -26.03
CA LYS A 32 -10.25 19.56 -27.29
C LYS A 32 -9.71 18.43 -28.15
N PHE A 33 -9.40 17.29 -27.54
CA PHE A 33 -8.76 16.16 -28.21
C PHE A 33 -9.49 14.86 -27.93
N TRP A 34 -9.39 13.93 -28.89
CA TRP A 34 -9.92 12.58 -28.75
C TRP A 34 -9.06 11.57 -29.51
N TRP A 35 -8.83 10.41 -28.90
CA TRP A 35 -8.29 9.23 -29.58
C TRP A 35 -8.61 7.94 -28.83
N THR A 36 -8.45 6.80 -29.52
CA THR A 36 -8.68 5.46 -28.96
C THR A 36 -7.82 5.23 -27.73
N ARG A 37 -8.43 4.83 -26.60
CA ARG A 37 -7.77 4.52 -25.33
C ARG A 37 -7.03 5.71 -24.69
N MET A 38 -7.41 6.96 -25.00
CA MET A 38 -6.85 8.18 -24.43
C MET A 38 -6.72 8.15 -22.89
N LYS A 39 -7.78 7.76 -22.18
CA LYS A 39 -7.75 7.68 -20.70
C LYS A 39 -6.67 6.72 -20.18
N ARG A 40 -6.46 5.60 -20.88
CA ARG A 40 -5.43 4.61 -20.53
C ARG A 40 -4.03 5.14 -20.79
N GLU A 41 -3.83 5.79 -21.94
CA GLU A 41 -2.53 6.39 -22.28
C GLU A 41 -2.15 7.52 -21.31
N ILE A 42 -3.11 8.38 -20.93
CA ILE A 42 -2.93 9.40 -19.88
C ILE A 42 -2.58 8.75 -18.54
N GLY A 43 -3.32 7.71 -18.14
CA GLY A 43 -3.04 6.96 -16.92
C GLY A 43 -1.62 6.44 -16.87
N LYS A 44 -1.17 5.79 -17.96
CA LYS A 44 0.19 5.27 -18.10
C LYS A 44 1.24 6.40 -18.04
N TYR A 45 1.03 7.49 -18.78
CA TYR A 45 1.95 8.61 -18.82
C TYR A 45 2.16 9.25 -17.44
N VAL A 46 1.08 9.51 -16.70
CA VAL A 46 1.15 10.08 -15.35
C VAL A 46 1.77 9.10 -14.36
N SER A 47 1.49 7.79 -14.49
CA SER A 47 2.09 6.77 -13.62
C SER A 47 3.59 6.59 -13.84
N GLU A 48 4.13 6.94 -15.01
CA GLU A 48 5.57 6.88 -15.32
C GLU A 48 6.32 8.18 -14.93
N CYS A 49 5.62 9.19 -14.38
CA CYS A 49 6.24 10.45 -13.98
C CYS A 49 6.83 10.40 -12.57
N ASP A 50 8.17 10.52 -12.45
CA ASP A 50 8.90 10.51 -11.18
C ASP A 50 8.42 11.58 -10.19
N VAL A 51 8.11 12.79 -10.67
CA VAL A 51 7.60 13.88 -9.81
C VAL A 51 6.25 13.48 -9.22
N CYS A 52 5.35 12.91 -10.03
CA CYS A 52 4.07 12.42 -9.53
C CYS A 52 4.24 11.29 -8.53
N GLN A 53 5.11 10.31 -8.80
CA GLN A 53 5.34 9.17 -7.92
C GLN A 53 5.91 9.58 -6.55
N ARG A 54 6.78 10.60 -6.52
CA ARG A 54 7.41 11.07 -5.27
C ARG A 54 6.48 11.94 -4.43
N VAL A 55 5.63 12.74 -5.07
CA VAL A 55 4.87 13.80 -4.39
C VAL A 55 3.43 13.39 -4.12
N LYS A 56 2.84 12.49 -4.93
CA LYS A 56 1.48 12.01 -4.72
C LYS A 56 1.51 10.75 -3.85
N ALA A 57 1.06 10.90 -2.61
CA ALA A 57 0.82 9.77 -1.74
C ALA A 57 -0.23 8.82 -2.34
N ASP A 58 -0.07 7.52 -2.11
CA ASP A 58 -1.14 6.59 -2.38
C ASP A 58 -2.33 6.93 -1.47
N HIS A 59 -3.51 7.07 -2.06
CA HIS A 59 -4.74 7.37 -1.33
C HIS A 59 -5.50 6.10 -0.95
N LEU A 60 -5.00 4.91 -1.32
CA LEU A 60 -5.51 3.64 -0.83
C LEU A 60 -5.19 3.54 0.65
N LYS A 61 -6.21 3.69 1.49
CA LYS A 61 -6.11 3.33 2.90
C LYS A 61 -5.95 1.81 2.98
N PRO A 62 -4.90 1.29 3.60
CA PRO A 62 -4.82 -0.14 3.88
C PRO A 62 -6.03 -0.55 4.71
N ALA A 63 -6.58 -1.72 4.41
CA ALA A 63 -7.64 -2.31 5.22
C ALA A 63 -7.05 -2.74 6.57
N ALA A 64 -7.73 -2.40 7.67
CA ALA A 64 -7.30 -2.75 9.01
C ALA A 64 -8.37 -3.57 9.74
N HIS A 65 -7.95 -4.68 10.36
CA HIS A 65 -8.79 -5.53 11.21
C HIS A 65 -8.24 -5.50 12.63
N PHE A 66 -8.97 -4.89 13.56
CA PHE A 66 -8.57 -4.78 14.96
C PHE A 66 -9.29 -5.80 15.84
N ILE A 67 -8.56 -6.43 16.75
CA ILE A 67 -9.12 -7.36 17.74
C ILE A 67 -8.85 -6.80 19.14
N PRO A 68 -9.89 -6.57 19.96
CA PRO A 68 -9.67 -6.18 21.35
C PRO A 68 -9.10 -7.36 22.15
N VAL A 69 -7.95 -7.14 22.80
CA VAL A 69 -7.24 -8.14 23.61
C VAL A 69 -6.78 -7.51 24.92
N LYS A 70 -6.57 -8.34 25.95
CA LYS A 70 -6.00 -7.88 27.22
C LYS A 70 -4.49 -8.10 27.20
N THR A 71 -3.74 -7.09 27.63
CA THR A 71 -2.26 -7.13 27.68
C THR A 71 -1.70 -8.11 28.72
N ILE A 72 -2.55 -8.61 29.63
CA ILE A 72 -2.19 -9.60 30.63
C ILE A 72 -2.10 -11.03 30.07
N TYR A 73 -2.51 -11.24 28.82
CA TYR A 73 -2.53 -12.56 28.23
C TYR A 73 -1.11 -13.01 27.85
N HIS A 74 -0.86 -14.31 28.01
CA HIS A 74 0.38 -14.93 27.55
C HIS A 74 0.33 -15.18 26.04
N ALA A 75 1.51 -15.37 25.44
CA ALA A 75 1.65 -15.53 23.98
C ALA A 75 0.77 -16.65 23.39
N LYS A 76 0.50 -17.72 24.16
CA LYS A 76 -0.44 -18.78 23.79
C LYS A 76 -1.85 -18.27 23.48
N THR A 77 -2.41 -17.48 24.39
CA THR A 77 -3.75 -16.92 24.22
C THR A 77 -3.80 -15.94 23.04
N TYR A 78 -2.74 -15.17 22.82
CA TYR A 78 -2.61 -14.33 21.62
C TYR A 78 -2.62 -15.17 20.33
N ALA A 79 -1.92 -16.31 20.31
CA ALA A 79 -1.82 -17.15 19.12
C ALA A 79 -3.17 -17.80 18.79
N GLU A 80 -3.90 -18.27 19.81
CA GLU A 80 -5.25 -18.81 19.66
C GLU A 80 -6.22 -17.77 19.07
N ILE A 81 -6.18 -16.53 19.59
CA ILE A 81 -7.00 -15.42 19.08
C ILE A 81 -6.61 -15.07 17.64
N TYR A 82 -5.32 -14.96 17.36
CA TYR A 82 -4.79 -14.65 16.04
C TYR A 82 -5.26 -15.68 15.00
N ILE A 83 -5.12 -16.98 15.29
CA ILE A 83 -5.57 -18.04 14.39
C ILE A 83 -7.09 -17.95 14.19
N ALA A 84 -7.86 -17.88 15.28
CA ALA A 84 -9.31 -17.92 15.22
C ALA A 84 -9.95 -16.70 14.52
N ARG A 85 -9.31 -15.53 14.57
CA ARG A 85 -9.91 -14.26 14.14
C ARG A 85 -9.27 -13.64 12.91
N ILE A 86 -7.97 -13.87 12.71
CA ILE A 86 -7.25 -13.37 11.53
C ILE A 86 -7.10 -14.48 10.50
N VAL A 87 -6.43 -15.59 10.86
CA VAL A 87 -6.14 -16.67 9.90
C VAL A 87 -7.42 -17.30 9.36
N SER A 88 -8.39 -17.59 10.22
CA SER A 88 -9.68 -18.18 9.78
C SER A 88 -10.48 -17.28 8.84
N LEU A 89 -10.28 -15.96 8.88
CA LEU A 89 -11.05 -15.00 8.07
C LEU A 89 -10.30 -14.56 6.80
N HIS A 90 -8.98 -14.41 6.89
CA HIS A 90 -8.15 -13.84 5.82
C HIS A 90 -7.15 -14.83 5.23
N SER A 91 -7.20 -16.09 5.67
CA SER A 91 -6.18 -17.11 5.40
C SER A 91 -4.83 -16.81 6.06
N VAL A 92 -3.88 -17.74 5.89
CA VAL A 92 -2.53 -17.60 6.43
C VAL A 92 -1.79 -16.48 5.68
N PRO A 93 -1.25 -15.47 6.37
CA PRO A 93 -0.47 -14.43 5.73
C PRO A 93 0.88 -14.99 5.25
N GLN A 94 1.30 -14.58 4.06
CA GLN A 94 2.65 -14.92 3.59
C GLN A 94 3.74 -14.22 4.39
N THR A 95 3.45 -13.04 4.96
CA THR A 95 4.40 -12.25 5.74
C THR A 95 3.68 -11.48 6.83
N ILE A 96 4.30 -11.39 8.01
CA ILE A 96 3.86 -10.55 9.12
C ILE A 96 5.01 -9.64 9.52
N THR A 97 4.74 -8.34 9.59
CA THR A 97 5.63 -7.40 10.28
C THR A 97 5.13 -7.21 11.70
N SER A 98 5.91 -7.64 12.68
CA SER A 98 5.60 -7.52 14.10
C SER A 98 6.55 -6.55 14.79
N ASP A 99 6.08 -5.87 15.84
CA ASP A 99 6.96 -5.08 16.69
C ASP A 99 7.89 -5.97 17.56
N ARG A 100 8.73 -5.31 18.36
CA ARG A 100 9.70 -5.94 19.26
C ARG A 100 9.20 -6.11 20.70
N GLY A 101 7.90 -6.19 20.92
CA GLY A 101 7.32 -6.52 22.22
C GLY A 101 7.75 -7.91 22.69
N SER A 102 7.97 -8.07 23.99
CA SER A 102 8.48 -9.32 24.59
C SER A 102 7.63 -10.55 24.27
N LEU A 103 6.31 -10.39 24.12
CA LEU A 103 5.40 -11.44 23.68
C LEU A 103 5.69 -11.88 22.24
N PHE A 104 5.86 -10.93 21.33
CA PHE A 104 6.03 -11.18 19.90
C PHE A 104 7.47 -11.55 19.50
N MET A 105 8.42 -11.35 20.41
CA MET A 105 9.79 -11.87 20.30
C MET A 105 9.98 -13.20 21.05
N SER A 106 8.95 -13.72 21.72
CA SER A 106 9.08 -14.97 22.46
C SER A 106 9.26 -16.15 21.51
N HIS A 107 10.08 -17.13 21.91
CA HIS A 107 10.25 -18.36 21.14
C HIS A 107 8.91 -19.06 20.88
N PHE A 108 7.98 -18.99 21.85
CA PHE A 108 6.63 -19.49 21.65
C PHE A 108 5.92 -18.81 20.47
N TRP A 109 5.98 -17.48 20.34
CA TRP A 109 5.28 -16.76 19.27
C TRP A 109 5.86 -17.04 17.88
N GLU A 110 7.15 -17.33 17.81
CA GLU A 110 7.82 -17.75 16.59
C GLU A 110 7.29 -19.10 16.06
N GLN A 111 6.98 -20.04 16.94
CA GLN A 111 6.57 -21.41 16.55
C GLN A 111 5.31 -21.44 15.65
N PRO A 112 4.20 -20.74 15.96
CA PRO A 112 3.06 -20.64 15.06
C PRO A 112 3.42 -20.09 13.69
N GLN A 113 4.33 -19.11 13.59
CA GLN A 113 4.69 -18.53 12.30
C GLN A 113 5.47 -19.52 11.43
N ILE A 114 6.40 -20.25 12.05
CA ILE A 114 7.12 -21.35 11.39
C ILE A 114 6.15 -22.43 10.92
N ALA A 115 5.22 -22.86 11.78
CA ALA A 115 4.26 -23.92 11.46
C ALA A 115 3.28 -23.53 10.35
N LEU A 116 3.01 -22.24 10.20
CA LEU A 116 2.14 -21.69 9.16
C LEU A 116 2.91 -21.29 7.89
N GLU A 117 4.24 -21.46 7.86
CA GLU A 117 5.11 -20.99 6.77
C GLU A 117 5.01 -19.48 6.52
N THR A 118 4.68 -18.73 7.57
CA THR A 118 4.61 -17.26 7.55
C THR A 118 6.00 -16.66 7.72
N ASN A 119 6.41 -15.77 6.82
CA ASN A 119 7.63 -14.99 7.00
C ASN A 119 7.45 -13.91 8.08
N LEU A 120 8.10 -14.07 9.24
CA LEU A 120 8.04 -13.11 10.34
C LEU A 120 9.18 -12.08 10.25
N ILE A 121 8.83 -10.80 10.10
CA ILE A 121 9.76 -9.67 10.06
C ILE A 121 9.55 -8.82 11.32
N HIS A 122 10.63 -8.50 12.03
CA HIS A 122 10.56 -7.57 13.15
C HIS A 122 10.85 -6.14 12.71
N SER A 123 9.92 -5.21 12.97
CA SER A 123 10.09 -3.78 12.65
C SER A 123 11.30 -3.18 13.37
N SER A 124 11.93 -2.14 12.81
CA SER A 124 12.99 -1.39 13.50
C SER A 124 12.49 -0.84 14.85
N ALA A 125 13.40 -0.71 15.82
CA ALA A 125 13.04 -0.10 17.09
C ALA A 125 12.75 1.39 16.89
N TYR A 126 11.69 1.91 17.51
CA TYR A 126 11.34 3.35 17.53
C TYR A 126 11.10 4.01 16.15
N HIS A 127 10.34 3.39 15.25
CA HIS A 127 9.74 4.06 14.08
C HIS A 127 8.20 3.88 14.07
N PRO A 128 7.43 4.77 14.75
CA PRO A 128 5.97 4.66 14.82
C PRO A 128 5.23 4.94 13.50
N GLN A 129 5.94 5.15 12.38
CA GLN A 129 5.37 5.43 11.06
C GLN A 129 5.37 4.23 10.10
N THR A 130 5.96 3.09 10.48
CA THR A 130 6.12 1.94 9.56
C THR A 130 4.98 0.91 9.64
N SER A 131 3.98 1.14 10.50
CA SER A 131 2.88 0.21 10.74
C SER A 131 1.52 0.88 10.43
N ALA A 132 1.41 1.49 9.25
CA ALA A 132 0.16 2.03 8.72
C ALA A 132 -0.25 1.25 7.47
#